data_AF-K8E5K6-F1
#
_entry.id   AF-K8E5K6-F1
#
_cell.length_a   1.000
_cell.length_b   1.000
_cell.length_c   1.000
_cell.angle_alpha   90.00
_cell.angle_beta   90.00
_cell.angle_gamma   90.00
#
_symmetry.space_group_name_H-M   'P 1'
#
loop_
_entity.id
_entity.type
_entity.pdbx_description
1 polymer ?
#
loop_
_entity_poly.entity_id
_entity_poly.type
_entity_poly.pdbx_seq_one_letter_code
_entity_poly.pdbx_strand_id
1 'polypeptide(L)'
;MYIQWTKVLDWLMKPSKKIPLYDDIMKDYYYLGEVQVKPDMDELKYRGKLTVVFQCYPFRIYELQEGNDIWDTFNFELDMAQLVKHDIKGSKSISLFNVGMSNLAPVVVASSQMEIRHKGKSYKVLSGENKIAGFYLLPGINELEVIGNGTIEFKFYKEVI
;
A
#
# COMPACT_ATOMS: atom_id res chain seq x y z
N MET A 1 8.31 -21.48 -31.86
CA MET A 1 7.49 -20.30 -31.48
C MET A 1 6.43 -20.68 -30.46
N TYR A 2 5.50 -21.60 -30.78
CA TYR A 2 4.41 -22.01 -29.89
C TYR A 2 4.81 -22.53 -28.49
N ILE A 3 5.94 -23.23 -28.34
CA ILE A 3 6.40 -23.69 -27.00
C ILE A 3 6.80 -22.50 -26.10
N GLN A 4 7.50 -21.51 -26.65
CA GLN A 4 7.90 -20.33 -25.88
C GLN A 4 6.69 -19.47 -25.54
N TRP A 5 5.73 -19.41 -26.46
CA TRP A 5 4.44 -18.77 -26.23
C TRP A 5 3.69 -19.38 -25.04
N THR A 6 3.51 -20.71 -25.01
CA THR A 6 2.86 -21.38 -23.89
C THR A 6 3.56 -21.08 -22.57
N LYS A 7 4.90 -21.11 -22.54
CA LYS A 7 5.67 -20.77 -21.33
C LYS A 7 5.43 -19.34 -20.85
N VAL A 8 5.35 -18.37 -21.77
CA VAL A 8 5.08 -16.96 -21.43
C VAL A 8 3.66 -16.79 -20.91
N LEU A 9 2.66 -17.42 -21.55
CA LEU A 9 1.28 -17.38 -21.07
C LEU A 9 1.12 -18.02 -19.69
N ASP A 10 1.69 -19.21 -19.50
CA ASP A 10 1.66 -19.91 -18.21
C ASP A 10 2.30 -19.05 -17.12
N TRP A 11 3.39 -18.35 -17.42
CA TRP A 11 4.03 -17.43 -16.48
C TRP A 11 3.15 -16.21 -16.17
N LEU A 12 2.56 -15.56 -17.19
CA LEU A 12 1.70 -14.38 -17.03
C LEU A 12 0.41 -14.68 -16.25
N MET A 13 -0.19 -15.84 -16.50
CA MET A 13 -1.47 -16.25 -15.90
C MET A 13 -1.31 -17.09 -14.63
N LYS A 14 -0.07 -17.37 -14.20
CA LYS A 14 0.23 -18.12 -12.97
C LYS A 14 -0.36 -17.50 -11.69
N PRO A 15 -0.32 -16.16 -11.49
CA PRO A 15 -0.80 -15.56 -10.25
C PRO A 15 -2.31 -15.76 -10.08
N SER A 16 -2.73 -16.25 -8.92
CA SER A 16 -4.16 -16.41 -8.54
C SER A 16 -4.75 -15.19 -7.83
N LYS A 17 -3.94 -14.15 -7.64
CA LYS A 17 -4.30 -12.87 -7.03
C LYS A 17 -3.47 -11.77 -7.66
N LYS A 18 -3.92 -10.52 -7.51
CA LYS A 18 -3.13 -9.33 -7.85
C LYS A 18 -1.79 -9.34 -7.12
N ILE A 19 -0.72 -9.16 -7.89
CA ILE A 19 0.66 -9.09 -7.40
C ILE A 19 1.29 -7.75 -7.83
N PRO A 20 2.38 -7.32 -7.18
CA PRO A 20 3.11 -6.14 -7.62
C PRO A 20 3.57 -6.25 -9.08
N LEU A 21 3.23 -5.24 -9.87
CA LEU A 21 3.61 -5.01 -11.26
C LEU A 21 4.40 -3.70 -11.29
N TYR A 22 5.67 -3.82 -11.66
CA TYR A 22 6.61 -2.69 -11.73
C TYR A 22 6.80 -2.24 -13.17
N ASP A 23 6.94 -0.92 -13.33
CA ASP A 23 7.25 -0.25 -14.59
C ASP A 23 8.64 0.39 -14.45
N ASP A 24 9.44 0.39 -15.53
CA ASP A 24 10.77 1.00 -15.53
C ASP A 24 10.74 2.53 -15.59
N ILE A 25 9.62 3.13 -16.00
CA ILE A 25 9.40 4.58 -16.03
C ILE A 25 9.07 5.11 -14.63
N MET A 26 8.18 4.44 -13.89
CA MET A 26 7.73 4.86 -12.56
C MET A 26 8.24 3.92 -11.46
N LYS A 27 9.56 3.95 -11.23
CA LYS A 27 10.24 2.97 -10.37
C LYS A 27 9.82 3.02 -8.91
N ASP A 28 9.44 4.19 -8.41
CA ASP A 28 9.09 4.35 -6.99
C ASP A 28 7.65 3.88 -6.67
N TYR A 29 6.91 3.44 -7.68
CA TYR A 29 5.53 2.99 -7.56
C TYR A 29 5.36 1.60 -8.18
N TYR A 30 4.35 0.88 -7.70
CA TYR A 30 3.91 -0.36 -8.32
C TYR A 30 2.39 -0.42 -8.40
N TYR A 31 1.90 -1.14 -9.40
CA TYR A 31 0.48 -1.51 -9.50
C TYR A 31 0.27 -2.88 -8.88
N LEU A 32 -0.91 -3.13 -8.31
CA LEU A 32 -1.32 -4.49 -8.00
C LEU A 32 -2.14 -5.03 -9.16
N GLY A 33 -1.58 -5.93 -9.96
CA GLY A 33 -2.19 -6.42 -11.20
C GLY A 33 -2.21 -7.95 -11.31
N GLU A 34 -3.13 -8.46 -12.10
CA GLU A 34 -3.16 -9.87 -12.55
C GLU A 34 -3.71 -9.96 -13.97
N VAL A 35 -3.37 -11.04 -14.67
CA VAL A 35 -3.89 -11.32 -16.02
C VAL A 35 -5.05 -12.29 -15.92
N GLN A 36 -6.28 -11.80 -16.07
CA GLN A 36 -7.48 -12.65 -16.08
C GLN A 36 -7.97 -12.97 -17.50
N VAL A 37 -7.76 -12.05 -18.44
CA VAL A 37 -8.18 -12.20 -19.82
C VAL A 37 -7.04 -12.80 -20.63
N LYS A 38 -7.38 -13.75 -21.51
CA LYS A 38 -6.41 -14.35 -22.43
C LYS A 38 -5.70 -13.24 -23.23
N PRO A 39 -4.36 -13.19 -23.22
CA PRO A 39 -3.61 -12.24 -24.03
C PRO A 39 -3.86 -12.41 -25.53
N ASP A 40 -3.88 -11.30 -26.25
CA ASP A 40 -4.07 -11.26 -27.70
C ASP A 40 -2.73 -11.40 -28.43
N MET A 41 -2.76 -12.09 -29.57
CA MET A 41 -1.56 -12.42 -30.33
C MET A 41 -1.76 -12.14 -31.82
N ASP A 42 -0.87 -11.34 -32.37
CA ASP A 42 -0.75 -11.09 -33.80
C ASP A 42 0.58 -11.68 -34.31
N GLU A 43 0.49 -12.71 -35.14
CA GLU A 43 1.65 -13.42 -35.71
C GLU A 43 2.01 -12.83 -37.08
N LEU A 44 3.23 -12.31 -37.20
CA LEU A 44 3.86 -11.95 -38.47
C LEU A 44 4.90 -13.01 -38.84
N LYS A 45 5.23 -13.11 -40.13
CA LYS A 45 6.10 -14.17 -40.69
C LYS A 45 7.44 -14.37 -39.96
N TYR A 46 7.98 -13.31 -39.33
CA TYR A 46 9.25 -13.34 -38.59
C TYR A 46 9.18 -12.65 -37.21
N ARG A 47 8.01 -12.14 -36.80
CA ARG A 47 7.82 -11.35 -35.57
C ARG A 47 6.42 -11.60 -35.01
N GLY A 48 6.16 -11.21 -33.78
CA GLY A 48 4.80 -11.24 -33.24
C GLY A 48 4.57 -10.06 -32.31
N LYS A 49 3.31 -9.68 -32.14
CA LYS A 49 2.89 -8.72 -31.13
C LYS A 49 2.03 -9.46 -30.09
N LEU A 50 2.43 -9.35 -28.84
CA LEU A 50 1.67 -9.84 -27.70
C LEU A 50 1.06 -8.65 -26.97
N THR A 51 -0.27 -8.63 -26.86
CA THR A 51 -0.99 -7.61 -26.10
C THR A 51 -1.55 -8.26 -24.84
N VAL A 52 -1.11 -7.78 -23.67
CA VAL A 52 -1.55 -8.26 -22.36
C VAL A 52 -2.37 -7.16 -21.69
N VAL A 53 -3.55 -7.51 -21.19
CA VAL A 53 -4.40 -6.60 -20.42
C VAL A 53 -4.35 -7.04 -18.96
N PHE A 54 -3.78 -6.19 -18.11
CA PHE A 54 -3.75 -6.40 -16.68
C PHE A 54 -5.00 -5.82 -16.04
N GLN A 55 -5.63 -6.59 -15.17
CA GLN A 55 -6.64 -6.08 -14.27
C GLN A 55 -5.97 -5.59 -12.99
N CYS A 56 -5.91 -4.27 -12.82
CA CYS A 56 -5.21 -3.64 -11.71
C CYS A 56 -6.16 -3.18 -10.59
N TYR A 57 -5.62 -3.12 -9.38
CA TYR A 57 -6.13 -2.23 -8.33
C TYR A 57 -6.06 -0.78 -8.83
N PRO A 58 -7.09 0.05 -8.62
CA PRO A 58 -7.21 1.37 -9.24
C PRO A 58 -6.15 2.39 -8.85
N PHE A 59 -5.36 2.13 -7.80
CA PHE A 59 -4.29 3.02 -7.35
C PHE A 59 -2.93 2.36 -7.50
N ARG A 60 -1.92 3.15 -7.85
CA ARG A 60 -0.52 2.78 -7.69
C ARG A 60 -0.07 3.04 -6.25
N ILE A 61 0.76 2.15 -5.74
CA ILE A 61 1.22 2.14 -4.36
C ILE A 61 2.68 2.55 -4.35
N TYR A 62 3.04 3.49 -3.48
CA TYR A 62 4.44 3.88 -3.32
C TYR A 62 5.25 2.75 -2.67
N GLU A 63 6.49 2.57 -3.10
CA GLU A 63 7.34 1.49 -2.60
C GLU A 63 7.79 1.72 -1.15
N LEU A 64 8.05 2.98 -0.77
CA LEU A 64 8.50 3.32 0.57
C LEU A 64 7.31 3.54 1.52
N GLN A 65 7.45 3.03 2.74
CA GLN A 65 6.46 3.24 3.80
C GLN A 65 6.42 4.71 4.21
N GLU A 66 5.25 5.22 4.54
CA GLU A 66 5.10 6.55 5.15
C GLU A 66 5.87 6.64 6.48
N GLY A 67 6.48 7.79 6.72
CA GLY A 67 7.39 8.04 7.84
C GLY A 67 8.81 7.48 7.67
N ASN A 68 9.20 7.11 6.45
CA ASN A 68 10.61 6.85 6.12
C ASN A 68 11.43 8.15 6.16
N ASP A 69 12.75 8.02 6.37
CA ASP A 69 13.69 9.15 6.50
C ASP A 69 14.68 9.22 5.33
N ILE A 70 14.23 8.87 4.13
CA ILE A 70 15.05 8.93 2.90
C ILE A 70 14.84 10.29 2.24
N TRP A 71 15.85 11.16 2.33
CA TRP A 71 15.77 12.52 1.80
C TRP A 71 16.04 12.63 0.30
N ASP A 72 16.87 11.76 -0.27
CA ASP A 72 17.29 11.87 -1.67
C ASP A 72 16.12 11.70 -2.67
N THR A 73 15.10 10.92 -2.28
CA THR A 73 13.90 10.66 -3.09
C THR A 73 12.68 11.45 -2.63
N PHE A 74 12.83 12.34 -1.63
CA PHE A 74 11.73 13.10 -1.06
C PHE A 74 11.24 14.19 -2.01
N ASN A 75 9.94 14.15 -2.34
CA ASN A 75 9.28 15.14 -3.18
C ASN A 75 8.54 16.18 -2.33
N PHE A 76 9.05 17.40 -2.28
CA PHE A 76 8.47 18.50 -1.48
C PHE A 76 7.06 18.93 -1.88
N GLU A 77 6.58 18.58 -3.07
CA GLU A 77 5.23 18.91 -3.52
C GLU A 77 4.21 17.79 -3.22
N LEU A 78 4.66 16.54 -3.20
CA LEU A 78 3.79 15.36 -3.13
C LEU A 78 3.91 14.56 -1.84
N ASP A 79 4.99 14.74 -1.08
CA ASP A 79 5.30 13.95 0.11
C ASP A 79 5.07 14.74 1.40
N MET A 80 4.92 14.00 2.50
CA MET A 80 4.86 14.56 3.84
C MET A 80 5.82 13.85 4.78
N ALA A 81 6.74 14.61 5.37
CA ALA A 81 7.52 14.15 6.50
C ALA A 81 6.62 14.12 7.75
N GLN A 82 6.39 12.93 8.29
CA GLN A 82 5.56 12.74 9.48
C GLN A 82 6.11 11.63 10.37
N LEU A 83 5.95 11.79 11.69
CA LEU A 83 6.22 10.71 12.63
C LEU A 83 5.05 9.74 12.62
N VAL A 84 5.33 8.48 12.30
CA VAL A 84 4.33 7.40 12.34
C VAL A 84 4.49 6.49 13.56
N LYS A 85 5.54 6.73 14.36
CA LYS A 85 5.84 6.00 15.61
C LYS A 85 5.81 6.97 16.78
N HIS A 86 5.12 6.57 17.85
CA HIS A 86 4.90 7.42 19.02
C HIS A 86 4.99 6.64 20.32
N ASP A 87 5.60 7.26 21.33
CA ASP A 87 5.52 6.84 22.72
C ASP A 87 4.24 7.38 23.36
N ILE A 88 3.50 6.49 24.03
CA ILE A 88 2.23 6.73 24.71
C ILE A 88 2.42 6.52 26.21
N LYS A 89 2.00 7.52 26.99
CA LYS A 89 2.00 7.49 28.46
C LYS A 89 0.62 7.95 28.96
N GLY A 90 -0.27 7.01 29.24
CA GLY A 90 -1.65 7.27 29.62
C GLY A 90 -2.56 7.54 28.41
N SER A 91 -2.50 8.75 27.85
CA SER A 91 -3.23 9.13 26.63
C SER A 91 -2.41 10.12 25.80
N LYS A 92 -2.51 10.03 24.47
CA LYS A 92 -1.85 10.95 23.54
C LYS A 92 -2.71 11.18 22.30
N SER A 93 -2.88 12.45 21.93
CA SER A 93 -3.42 12.85 20.63
C SER A 93 -2.33 12.76 19.56
N ILE A 94 -2.66 12.12 18.45
CA ILE A 94 -1.77 11.87 17.31
C ILE A 94 -2.49 12.35 16.05
N SER A 95 -1.76 12.99 15.15
CA SER A 95 -2.28 13.40 13.84
C SER A 95 -1.46 12.70 12.78
N LEU A 96 -2.12 11.86 11.98
CA LEU A 96 -1.53 11.20 10.83
C LEU A 96 -2.10 11.79 9.55
N PHE A 97 -1.28 11.99 8.55
CA PHE A 97 -1.70 12.52 7.27
C PHE A 97 -1.64 11.45 6.20
N ASN A 98 -2.76 11.23 5.52
CA ASN A 98 -2.80 10.42 4.32
C ASN A 98 -2.66 11.36 3.10
N VAL A 99 -1.46 11.41 2.52
CA VAL A 99 -1.18 12.17 1.28
C VAL A 99 -1.81 11.53 0.03
N GLY A 100 -2.32 10.31 0.13
CA GLY A 100 -2.95 9.58 -0.97
C GLY A 100 -4.39 9.98 -1.24
N MET A 101 -4.98 9.34 -2.26
CA MET A 101 -6.36 9.58 -2.69
C MET A 101 -7.37 8.54 -2.20
N SER A 102 -6.91 7.41 -1.67
CA SER A 102 -7.77 6.33 -1.18
C SER A 102 -7.85 6.29 0.35
N ASN A 103 -8.83 5.55 0.86
CA ASN A 103 -8.91 5.22 2.28
C ASN A 103 -7.95 4.08 2.58
N LEU A 104 -6.97 4.32 3.45
CA LEU A 104 -5.93 3.34 3.76
C LEU A 104 -6.24 2.59 5.06
N ALA A 105 -6.05 1.27 5.06
CA ALA A 105 -6.08 0.47 6.28
C ALA A 105 -4.63 0.27 6.78
N PRO A 106 -4.16 1.05 7.77
CA PRO A 106 -2.80 0.90 8.27
C PRO A 106 -2.65 -0.40 9.07
N VAL A 107 -1.44 -0.94 9.05
CA VAL A 107 -1.02 -1.99 9.99
C VAL A 107 -0.51 -1.32 11.25
N VAL A 108 -1.12 -1.62 12.39
CA VAL A 108 -0.77 -0.99 13.67
C VAL A 108 0.11 -1.93 14.48
N VAL A 109 1.31 -1.50 14.83
CA VAL A 109 2.24 -2.27 15.67
C VAL A 109 2.31 -1.62 17.04
N ALA A 110 1.99 -2.35 18.11
CA ALA A 110 2.04 -1.83 19.47
C ALA A 110 2.91 -2.70 20.38
N SER A 111 3.59 -2.09 21.35
CA SER A 111 4.39 -2.83 22.34
C SER A 111 3.53 -3.51 23.41
N SER A 112 2.32 -3.00 23.65
CA SER A 112 1.41 -3.42 24.72
C SER A 112 -0.04 -3.26 24.23
N GLN A 113 -1.01 -3.76 25.01
CA GLN A 113 -2.41 -3.53 24.68
C GLN A 113 -2.76 -2.03 24.83
N MET A 114 -3.38 -1.47 23.79
CA MET A 114 -3.80 -0.06 23.73
C MET A 114 -5.19 0.06 23.09
N GLU A 115 -5.76 1.26 23.16
CA GLU A 115 -7.02 1.62 22.48
C GLU A 115 -6.77 2.83 21.59
N ILE A 116 -7.19 2.76 20.33
CA ILE A 116 -7.24 3.91 19.41
C ILE A 116 -8.69 4.40 19.36
N ARG A 117 -8.90 5.68 19.57
CA ARG A 117 -10.17 6.37 19.31
C ARG A 117 -10.03 7.22 18.06
N HIS A 118 -10.93 6.99 17.11
CA HIS A 118 -10.98 7.73 15.85
C HIS A 118 -12.44 7.88 15.41
N LYS A 119 -12.86 9.13 15.12
CA LYS A 119 -14.22 9.45 14.65
C LYS A 119 -15.34 8.85 15.50
N GLY A 120 -15.18 8.92 16.82
CA GLY A 120 -16.16 8.39 17.78
C GLY A 120 -16.21 6.86 17.87
N LYS A 121 -15.29 6.13 17.23
CA LYS A 121 -15.13 4.68 17.35
C LYS A 121 -13.88 4.36 18.14
N SER A 122 -13.98 3.32 18.98
CA SER A 122 -12.85 2.74 19.70
C SER A 122 -12.39 1.45 19.03
N TYR A 123 -11.07 1.30 18.90
CA TYR A 123 -10.42 0.17 18.28
C TYR A 123 -9.41 -0.42 19.26
N LYS A 124 -9.55 -1.72 19.56
CA LYS A 124 -8.62 -2.42 20.43
C LYS A 124 -7.35 -2.79 19.65
N VAL A 125 -6.19 -2.49 20.23
CA VAL A 125 -4.87 -2.84 19.70
C VAL A 125 -4.21 -3.80 20.67
N LEU A 126 -3.80 -4.98 20.21
CA LEU A 126 -3.05 -5.95 21.00
C LEU A 126 -1.54 -5.66 20.87
N SER A 127 -0.73 -6.24 21.74
CA SER A 127 0.72 -6.24 21.56
C SER A 127 1.08 -7.00 20.26
N GLY A 128 2.04 -6.47 19.50
CA GLY A 128 2.43 -6.98 18.19
C GLY A 128 1.73 -6.29 17.02
N GLU A 129 1.64 -6.98 15.88
CA GLU A 129 1.04 -6.48 14.64
C GLU A 129 -0.48 -6.67 14.64
N ASN A 130 -1.21 -5.61 14.30
CA ASN A 130 -2.67 -5.60 14.27
C ASN A 130 -3.18 -5.09 12.91
N LYS A 131 -4.06 -5.87 12.28
CA LYS A 131 -4.86 -5.45 11.12
C LYS A 131 -6.29 -5.25 11.58
N ILE A 132 -6.66 -4.01 11.84
CA ILE A 132 -7.90 -3.66 12.52
C ILE A 132 -8.99 -3.42 11.47
N ALA A 133 -9.97 -4.31 11.42
CA ALA A 133 -11.10 -4.17 10.51
C ALA A 133 -11.89 -2.88 10.80
N GLY A 134 -12.14 -2.07 9.77
CA GLY A 134 -12.92 -0.84 9.89
C GLY A 134 -12.15 0.38 10.42
N PHE A 135 -10.84 0.25 10.68
CA PHE A 135 -9.97 1.39 10.95
C PHE A 135 -9.32 1.84 9.64
N TYR A 136 -9.66 3.05 9.20
CA TYR A 136 -9.17 3.61 7.95
C TYR A 136 -8.68 5.04 8.16
N LEU A 137 -7.55 5.38 7.54
CA LEU A 137 -7.07 6.74 7.37
C LEU A 137 -7.70 7.31 6.10
N LEU A 138 -8.54 8.34 6.23
CA LEU A 138 -9.10 9.03 5.06
C LEU A 138 -8.03 9.97 4.47
N PRO A 139 -8.12 10.32 3.18
CA PRO A 139 -7.29 11.38 2.60
C PRO A 139 -7.28 12.65 3.47
N GLY A 140 -6.09 13.21 3.70
CA GLY A 140 -5.86 14.36 4.57
C GLY A 140 -5.55 14.00 6.03
N ILE A 141 -5.86 14.93 6.95
CA ILE A 141 -5.54 14.81 8.38
C ILE A 141 -6.49 13.84 9.07
N ASN A 142 -5.93 12.86 9.79
CA ASN A 142 -6.64 11.95 10.66
C ASN A 142 -6.18 12.16 12.10
N GLU A 143 -7.08 12.71 12.92
CA GLU A 143 -6.86 12.87 14.35
C GLU A 143 -7.25 11.59 15.08
N LEU A 144 -6.32 11.12 15.92
CA LEU A 144 -6.42 9.90 16.71
C LEU A 144 -6.16 10.25 18.17
N GLU A 145 -6.90 9.63 19.08
CA GLU A 145 -6.54 9.59 20.49
C GLU A 145 -6.13 8.16 20.83
N VAL A 146 -4.89 7.97 21.32
CA VAL A 146 -4.39 6.65 21.71
C VAL A 146 -4.24 6.59 23.22
N ILE A 147 -4.85 5.57 23.82
CA ILE A 147 -4.89 5.36 25.27
C ILE A 147 -4.15 4.07 25.60
N GLY A 148 -3.15 4.17 26.49
CA GLY A 148 -2.30 3.04 26.87
C GLY A 148 -0.93 3.48 27.37
N ASN A 149 -0.02 2.52 27.53
CA ASN A 149 1.37 2.78 27.94
C ASN A 149 2.32 1.92 27.11
N GLY A 150 3.25 2.54 26.37
CA GLY A 150 4.19 1.86 25.50
C GLY A 150 4.44 2.61 24.19
N THR A 151 4.83 1.90 23.14
CA THR A 151 5.06 2.46 21.80
C THR A 151 4.01 1.96 20.81
N ILE A 152 3.54 2.84 19.93
CA ILE A 152 2.65 2.50 18.81
C ILE A 152 3.23 3.01 17.49
N GLU A 153 3.13 2.22 16.44
CA GLU A 153 3.60 2.54 15.08
C GLU A 153 2.50 2.24 14.06
N PHE A 154 2.29 3.17 13.13
CA PHE A 154 1.32 3.05 12.04
C PHE A 154 2.04 2.83 10.72
N LYS A 155 1.90 1.64 10.14
CA LYS A 155 2.53 1.28 8.87
C LYS A 155 1.53 1.37 7.74
N PHE A 156 1.75 2.29 6.80
CA PHE A 156 0.93 2.48 5.62
C PHE A 156 1.77 3.03 4.47
N TYR A 157 1.24 2.91 3.26
CA TYR A 157 1.85 3.36 2.02
C TYR A 157 0.86 4.28 1.33
N LYS A 158 1.33 5.39 0.75
CA LYS A 158 0.44 6.27 -0.01
C LYS A 158 -0.04 5.56 -1.29
N GLU A 159 -1.32 5.77 -1.59
CA GLU A 159 -1.97 5.29 -2.81
C GLU A 159 -2.39 6.48 -3.66
N VAL A 160 -1.92 6.52 -4.91
CA VAL A 160 -2.15 7.64 -5.86
C VAL A 160 -2.66 7.11 -7.20
N ILE A 161 -3.19 7.99 -8.05
CA ILE A 161 -3.62 7.66 -9.43
C ILE A 161 -2.39 7.68 -10.34
#